data_AF-A0A7X6RJG1-F1
#
_entry.id   AF-A0A7X6RJG1-F1
#
_cell.length_a   1.000
_cell.length_b   1.000
_cell.length_c   1.000
_cell.angle_alpha   90.00
_cell.angle_beta   90.00
_cell.angle_gamma   90.00
#
_symmetry.space_group_name_H-M   'P 1'
#
loop_
_entity.id
_entity.type
_entity.pdbx_description
1 polymer ?
#
loop_
_entity_poly.entity_id
_entity_poly.type
_entity_poly.pdbx_seq_one_letter_code
_entity_poly.pdbx_strand_id
1 'polypeptide(L)'
;MATTAQLRAALAVLRADTDAAAQQAGISEMSGTDAAGVEHALLAGLLYRMMGDDLRRALTGAPDLTALEERARAAGPGAAKYASDDPSRREEHCAQAHFEAYWLADRIAGLHFTTAPPAAALQAAAHTAEATRTLLRIHRDLLRGAGPDAGAAAWAGVIEQLDRARALADRAAAEAAARARSAPGPQSVVGVAVRNTECRTP
;
A
#
# COMPACT_ATOMS: atom_id res chain seq x y z
N MET A 1 -10.22 -11.50 -19.23
CA MET A 1 -9.09 -10.58 -18.98
C MET A 1 -9.03 -9.53 -20.05
N ALA A 2 -8.45 -8.36 -19.76
CA ALA A 2 -8.24 -7.32 -20.77
C ALA A 2 -7.13 -7.73 -21.75
N THR A 3 -7.23 -7.31 -23.01
CA THR A 3 -6.17 -7.51 -24.02
C THR A 3 -5.17 -6.34 -24.00
N THR A 4 -3.98 -6.55 -24.56
CA THR A 4 -2.99 -5.46 -24.72
C THR A 4 -3.56 -4.27 -25.47
N ALA A 5 -4.40 -4.49 -26.49
CA ALA A 5 -5.09 -3.42 -27.21
C ALA A 5 -6.06 -2.63 -26.31
N GLN A 6 -6.83 -3.32 -25.46
CA GLN A 6 -7.73 -2.68 -24.50
C GLN A 6 -6.95 -1.86 -23.46
N LEU A 7 -5.81 -2.36 -22.99
CA LEU A 7 -4.93 -1.63 -22.07
C LEU A 7 -4.36 -0.36 -22.71
N ARG A 8 -3.84 -0.45 -23.95
CA ARG A 8 -3.37 0.73 -24.70
C ARG A 8 -4.49 1.76 -24.89
N ALA A 9 -5.69 1.31 -25.27
CA ALA A 9 -6.83 2.20 -25.45
C ALA A 9 -7.22 2.90 -24.13
N ALA A 10 -7.28 2.18 -23.01
CA ALA A 10 -7.58 2.75 -21.70
C ALA A 10 -6.52 3.77 -21.27
N LEU A 11 -5.23 3.44 -21.42
CA LEU A 11 -4.12 4.34 -21.07
C LEU A 11 -4.07 5.58 -21.98
N ALA A 12 -4.42 5.45 -23.26
CA ALA A 12 -4.54 6.60 -24.15
C ALA A 12 -5.67 7.55 -23.72
N VAL A 13 -6.83 7.03 -23.32
CA VAL A 13 -7.94 7.83 -22.76
C VAL A 13 -7.51 8.55 -21.48
N LEU A 14 -6.75 7.86 -20.61
CA LEU A 14 -6.19 8.43 -19.39
C LEU A 14 -4.97 9.33 -19.63
N ARG A 15 -4.54 9.51 -20.88
CA ARG A 15 -3.36 10.28 -21.30
C ARG A 15 -2.09 9.86 -20.55
N ALA A 16 -1.92 8.56 -20.31
CA ALA A 16 -0.76 8.03 -19.64
C ALA A 16 0.46 8.01 -20.58
N ASP A 17 1.62 8.40 -20.07
CA ASP A 17 2.88 8.33 -20.81
C ASP A 17 3.48 6.91 -20.69
N THR A 18 3.20 6.08 -21.69
CA THR A 18 3.67 4.69 -21.73
C THR A 18 5.17 4.59 -22.00
N ASP A 19 5.75 5.57 -22.70
CA ASP A 19 7.14 5.56 -23.10
C ASP A 19 8.04 5.93 -21.91
N ALA A 20 7.65 6.95 -21.14
CA ALA A 20 8.31 7.27 -19.87
C ALA A 20 8.23 6.09 -18.90
N ALA A 21 7.08 5.39 -18.84
CA ALA A 21 6.93 4.21 -18.00
C ALA A 21 7.85 3.04 -18.44
N ALA A 22 8.04 2.83 -19.75
CA ALA A 22 8.95 1.83 -20.29
C ALA A 22 10.42 2.15 -19.95
N GLN A 23 10.82 3.41 -20.09
CA GLN A 23 12.16 3.89 -19.73
C GLN A 23 12.43 3.73 -18.23
N GLN A 24 11.48 4.11 -17.38
CA GLN A 24 11.63 4.01 -15.93
C GLN A 24 11.67 2.56 -15.43
N ALA A 25 11.04 1.64 -16.17
CA ALA A 25 11.13 0.21 -15.91
C ALA A 25 12.42 -0.44 -16.46
N GLY A 26 13.29 0.32 -17.15
CA GLY A 26 14.53 -0.20 -17.74
C GLY A 26 14.27 -1.13 -18.93
N ILE A 27 13.10 -1.04 -19.57
CA ILE A 27 12.68 -1.90 -20.69
C ILE A 27 12.87 -1.13 -22.01
N SER A 28 14.01 -0.45 -22.18
CA SER A 28 14.27 0.40 -23.36
C SER A 28 14.37 -0.39 -24.67
N GLU A 29 14.59 -1.70 -24.58
CA GLU A 29 14.48 -2.63 -25.69
C GLU A 29 13.75 -3.85 -25.14
N MET A 30 12.52 -4.12 -25.59
CA MET A 30 11.76 -5.34 -25.24
C MET A 30 12.41 -6.58 -25.88
N SER A 31 13.72 -6.74 -25.70
CA SER A 31 14.53 -7.83 -26.20
C SER A 31 14.47 -8.95 -25.15
N GLY A 32 13.70 -9.98 -25.46
CA GLY A 32 13.47 -11.12 -24.61
C GLY A 32 12.58 -12.13 -25.32
N THR A 33 12.53 -13.35 -24.81
CA THR A 33 11.73 -14.43 -25.38
C THR A 33 10.22 -14.21 -25.27
N ASP A 34 9.78 -13.25 -24.44
CA ASP A 34 8.36 -12.91 -24.21
C ASP A 34 8.10 -11.39 -24.21
N ALA A 35 8.46 -10.72 -25.32
CA ALA A 35 8.24 -9.28 -25.47
C ALA A 35 6.76 -8.87 -25.32
N ALA A 36 5.84 -9.70 -25.80
CA ALA A 36 4.40 -9.44 -25.72
C ALA A 36 3.85 -9.53 -24.28
N GLY A 37 4.30 -10.52 -23.50
CA GLY A 37 3.95 -10.63 -22.09
C GLY A 37 4.53 -9.51 -21.24
N VAL A 38 5.77 -9.09 -21.52
CA VAL A 38 6.41 -7.94 -20.87
C VAL A 38 5.65 -6.65 -21.14
N GLU A 39 5.27 -6.38 -22.39
CA GLU A 39 4.45 -5.22 -22.73
C GLU A 39 3.10 -5.25 -22.00
N HIS A 40 2.42 -6.40 -22.01
CA HIS A 40 1.15 -6.55 -21.33
C HIS A 40 1.27 -6.23 -19.83
N ALA A 41 2.30 -6.77 -19.18
CA ALA A 41 2.59 -6.53 -17.77
C ALA A 41 2.92 -5.06 -17.49
N LEU A 42 3.69 -4.40 -18.36
CA LEU A 42 4.01 -2.97 -18.25
C LEU A 42 2.74 -2.12 -18.28
N LEU A 43 1.88 -2.34 -19.28
CA LEU A 43 0.65 -1.56 -19.44
C LEU A 43 -0.35 -1.83 -18.31
N ALA A 44 -0.54 -3.09 -17.93
CA ALA A 44 -1.40 -3.46 -16.80
C ALA A 44 -0.88 -2.86 -15.50
N GLY A 45 0.44 -2.92 -15.26
CA GLY A 45 1.09 -2.33 -14.09
C GLY A 45 0.97 -0.80 -14.05
N LEU A 46 1.09 -0.11 -15.20
CA LEU A 46 0.88 1.33 -15.28
C LEU A 46 -0.56 1.70 -14.92
N LEU A 47 -1.54 1.01 -15.48
CA LEU A 47 -2.96 1.23 -15.17
C LEU A 47 -3.23 0.99 -13.68
N TYR A 48 -2.70 -0.10 -13.11
CA TYR A 48 -2.82 -0.41 -11.69
C TYR A 48 -2.25 0.71 -10.80
N ARG A 49 -1.07 1.25 -11.11
CA ARG A 49 -0.47 2.37 -10.36
C ARG A 49 -1.34 3.63 -10.42
N MET A 50 -1.83 4.00 -11.61
CA MET A 50 -2.69 5.17 -11.78
C MET A 50 -3.99 5.06 -10.99
N MET A 51 -4.66 3.90 -11.05
CA MET A 51 -5.87 3.64 -10.27
C MET A 51 -5.57 3.63 -8.76
N GLY A 52 -4.43 3.07 -8.35
CA GLY A 52 -3.96 3.11 -6.97
C GLY A 52 -3.71 4.54 -6.45
N ASP A 53 -3.15 5.43 -7.28
CA ASP A 53 -2.96 6.84 -6.93
C ASP A 53 -4.27 7.62 -6.84
N ASP A 54 -5.22 7.32 -7.73
CA ASP A 54 -6.57 7.90 -7.65
C ASP A 54 -7.30 7.43 -6.39
N LEU A 55 -7.26 6.12 -6.10
CA LEU A 55 -7.80 5.56 -4.86
C LEU A 55 -7.16 6.18 -3.62
N ARG A 56 -5.83 6.33 -3.59
CA ARG A 56 -5.12 7.00 -2.49
C ARG A 56 -5.62 8.43 -2.31
N ARG A 57 -5.79 9.20 -3.39
CA ARG A 57 -6.33 10.57 -3.33
C ARG A 57 -7.77 10.56 -2.80
N ALA A 58 -8.60 9.63 -3.26
CA ALA A 58 -9.97 9.47 -2.78
C ALA A 58 -10.02 9.13 -1.27
N LEU A 59 -9.14 8.26 -0.77
CA LEU A 59 -9.07 7.92 0.65
C LEU A 59 -8.53 9.07 1.50
N THR A 60 -7.41 9.66 1.09
CA THR A 60 -6.75 10.74 1.86
C THR A 60 -7.52 12.06 1.85
N GLY A 61 -8.40 12.28 0.87
CA GLY A 61 -9.33 13.40 0.84
C GLY A 61 -10.61 13.19 1.66
N ALA A 62 -10.66 12.21 2.57
CA ALA A 62 -11.82 12.01 3.44
C ALA A 62 -11.90 13.12 4.51
N PRO A 63 -13.09 13.71 4.75
CA PRO A 63 -13.25 14.80 5.72
C PRO A 63 -13.07 14.33 7.18
N ASP A 64 -13.36 13.06 7.47
CA ASP A 64 -13.25 12.45 8.79
C ASP A 64 -12.99 10.94 8.70
N LEU A 65 -12.80 10.30 9.86
CA LEU A 65 -12.51 8.87 9.97
C LEU A 65 -13.66 8.00 9.46
N THR A 66 -14.91 8.40 9.70
CA THR A 66 -16.08 7.64 9.24
C THR A 66 -16.14 7.60 7.72
N ALA A 67 -15.97 8.75 7.06
CA ALA A 67 -15.91 8.83 5.61
C ALA A 67 -14.70 8.07 5.03
N LEU A 68 -13.56 8.05 5.73
CA LEU A 68 -12.41 7.25 5.35
C LEU A 68 -12.74 5.76 5.38
N GLU A 69 -13.36 5.27 6.46
CA GLU A 69 -13.77 3.87 6.61
C GLU A 69 -14.81 3.46 5.56
N GLU A 70 -15.76 4.32 5.24
CA GLU A 70 -16.76 4.07 4.20
C GLU A 70 -16.12 3.99 2.81
N ARG A 71 -15.22 4.91 2.46
CA ARG A 71 -14.48 4.87 1.20
C ARG A 71 -13.57 3.64 1.11
N ALA A 72 -12.89 3.30 2.21
CA ALA A 72 -12.05 2.10 2.29
C ALA A 72 -12.89 0.84 2.13
N ARG A 73 -14.07 0.78 2.76
CA ARG A 73 -15.01 -0.33 2.62
C ARG A 73 -15.51 -0.45 1.18
N ALA A 74 -15.81 0.65 0.50
CA ALA A 74 -16.27 0.64 -0.89
C ALA A 74 -15.17 0.23 -1.89
N ALA A 75 -13.93 0.62 -1.62
CA ALA A 75 -12.78 0.28 -2.45
C ALA A 75 -12.20 -1.11 -2.17
N GLY A 76 -12.51 -1.68 -1.00
CA GLY A 76 -11.96 -2.96 -0.57
C GLY A 76 -12.43 -4.12 -1.45
N PRO A 77 -11.60 -5.15 -1.65
CA PRO A 77 -11.97 -6.32 -2.44
C PRO A 77 -13.18 -7.09 -1.88
N GLY A 78 -13.50 -6.92 -0.59
CA GLY A 78 -14.70 -7.46 0.05
C GLY A 78 -16.00 -6.68 -0.21
N ALA A 79 -15.95 -5.53 -0.90
CA ALA A 79 -17.13 -4.71 -1.22
C ALA A 79 -18.00 -5.33 -2.31
N ALA A 80 -17.35 -5.99 -3.27
CA ALA A 80 -18.04 -6.72 -4.31
C ALA A 80 -18.37 -8.13 -3.81
N LYS A 81 -19.58 -8.62 -4.12
CA LYS A 81 -20.07 -9.98 -3.81
C LYS A 81 -19.27 -11.05 -4.57
N TYR A 82 -17.96 -11.13 -4.35
CA TYR A 82 -17.07 -12.16 -4.92
C TYR A 82 -17.10 -13.46 -4.10
N ALA A 83 -17.76 -13.48 -2.95
CA ALA A 83 -18.02 -14.70 -2.20
C ALA A 83 -19.13 -15.53 -2.87
N SER A 84 -18.86 -16.04 -4.08
CA SER A 84 -19.55 -17.26 -4.50
C SER A 84 -18.73 -18.41 -3.94
N ASP A 85 -19.36 -19.35 -3.24
CA ASP A 85 -18.74 -20.59 -2.72
C ASP A 85 -18.23 -21.53 -3.83
N ASP A 86 -18.21 -21.07 -5.08
CA ASP A 86 -17.64 -21.75 -6.23
C ASP A 86 -16.15 -22.08 -5.97
N PRO A 87 -15.80 -23.38 -5.84
CA PRO A 87 -14.43 -23.81 -5.65
C PRO A 87 -13.49 -23.36 -6.79
N SER A 88 -14.02 -23.17 -8.01
CA SER A 88 -13.21 -22.73 -9.16
C SER A 88 -12.75 -21.28 -9.04
N ARG A 89 -13.56 -20.42 -8.40
CA ARG A 89 -13.20 -19.01 -8.13
C ARG A 89 -12.34 -18.86 -6.87
N ARG A 90 -12.38 -19.83 -5.97
CA ARG A 90 -11.56 -19.82 -4.74
C ARG A 90 -10.06 -19.78 -5.07
N GLU A 91 -9.60 -20.61 -6.00
CA GLU A 91 -8.19 -20.63 -6.40
C GLU A 91 -7.77 -19.30 -7.05
N GLU A 92 -8.62 -18.72 -7.91
CA GLU A 92 -8.38 -17.39 -8.52
C GLU A 92 -8.30 -16.29 -7.45
N HIS A 93 -9.19 -16.29 -6.45
CA HIS A 93 -9.14 -15.32 -5.35
C HIS A 93 -7.88 -15.49 -4.49
N CYS A 94 -7.47 -16.73 -4.20
CA CYS A 94 -6.23 -16.98 -3.49
C CYS A 94 -5.01 -16.51 -4.29
N ALA A 95 -5.01 -16.69 -5.60
CA ALA A 95 -3.95 -16.20 -6.48
C ALA A 95 -3.90 -14.66 -6.48
N GLN A 96 -5.06 -13.99 -6.56
CA GLN A 96 -5.16 -12.53 -6.49
C GLN A 96 -4.63 -11.99 -5.16
N ALA A 97 -5.09 -12.53 -4.03
CA ALA A 97 -4.61 -12.12 -2.72
C ALA A 97 -3.11 -12.33 -2.55
N HIS A 98 -2.58 -13.45 -3.08
CA HIS A 98 -1.14 -13.74 -3.02
C HIS A 98 -0.33 -12.73 -3.84
N PHE A 99 -0.81 -12.36 -5.02
CA PHE A 99 -0.21 -11.32 -5.85
C PHE A 99 -0.22 -9.95 -5.14
N GLU A 100 -1.34 -9.54 -4.55
CA GLU A 100 -1.45 -8.27 -3.83
C GLU A 100 -0.51 -8.21 -2.62
N ALA A 101 -0.41 -9.30 -1.86
CA ALA A 101 0.52 -9.39 -0.72
C ALA A 101 1.98 -9.33 -1.19
N TYR A 102 2.33 -10.03 -2.27
CA TYR A 102 3.65 -9.96 -2.88
C TYR A 102 4.00 -8.53 -3.30
N TRP A 103 3.09 -7.87 -4.02
CA TRP A 103 3.28 -6.53 -4.53
C TRP A 103 3.41 -5.49 -3.40
N LEU A 104 2.63 -5.65 -2.32
CA LEU A 104 2.73 -4.79 -1.15
C LEU A 104 4.10 -4.93 -0.45
N ALA A 105 4.56 -6.17 -0.26
CA ALA A 105 5.86 -6.44 0.36
C ALA A 105 7.01 -5.81 -0.46
N ASP A 106 7.00 -6.02 -1.78
CA ASP A 106 7.99 -5.45 -2.70
C ASP A 106 7.97 -3.92 -2.68
N ARG A 107 6.78 -3.31 -2.75
CA ARG A 107 6.63 -1.85 -2.69
C ARG A 107 7.15 -1.26 -1.39
N ILE A 108 6.93 -1.92 -0.25
CA ILE A 108 7.47 -1.46 1.04
C ILE A 108 9.00 -1.55 1.05
N ALA A 109 9.58 -2.61 0.48
CA ALA A 109 11.03 -2.77 0.39
C ALA A 109 11.70 -1.68 -0.47
N GLY A 110 11.02 -1.19 -1.51
CA GLY A 110 11.51 -0.14 -2.40
C GLY A 110 11.36 1.31 -1.89
N LEU A 111 10.78 1.55 -0.71
CA LEU A 111 10.62 2.90 -0.16
C LEU A 111 11.97 3.45 0.36
N HIS A 112 12.52 4.46 -0.33
CA HIS A 112 13.69 5.22 0.13
C HIS A 112 13.26 6.44 0.97
N PHE A 113 13.84 6.53 2.16
CA PHE A 113 13.44 7.47 3.21
C PHE A 113 14.01 8.87 2.99
N THR A 114 13.16 9.84 2.65
CA THR A 114 13.57 11.27 2.70
C THR A 114 12.62 12.11 3.54
N THR A 115 11.35 11.76 3.65
CA THR A 115 10.40 12.39 4.58
C THR A 115 9.20 11.45 4.81
N ALA A 116 8.92 11.08 6.08
CA ALA A 116 7.89 10.13 6.58
C ALA A 116 8.27 8.62 6.61
N PRO A 117 7.51 7.77 7.35
CA PRO A 117 7.25 7.64 8.80
C PRO A 117 8.51 7.23 9.62
N PRO A 118 8.43 6.95 10.95
CA PRO A 118 9.55 6.33 11.67
C PRO A 118 9.98 5.03 10.97
N ALA A 119 11.28 4.79 10.80
CA ALA A 119 11.79 3.58 10.15
C ALA A 119 11.19 2.28 10.73
N ALA A 120 10.94 2.27 12.05
CA ALA A 120 10.28 1.18 12.75
C ALA A 120 8.86 0.88 12.24
N ALA A 121 8.06 1.90 11.89
CA ALA A 121 6.70 1.70 11.37
C ALA A 121 6.72 1.03 9.98
N LEU A 122 7.67 1.42 9.12
CA LEU A 122 7.83 0.81 7.80
C LEU A 122 8.37 -0.62 7.89
N GLN A 123 9.30 -0.88 8.80
CA GLN A 123 9.77 -2.24 9.07
C GLN A 123 8.65 -3.13 9.62
N ALA A 124 7.81 -2.62 10.51
CA ALA A 124 6.63 -3.34 10.99
C ALA A 124 5.67 -3.71 9.85
N ALA A 125 5.43 -2.77 8.93
CA ALA A 125 4.61 -3.01 7.75
C ALA A 125 5.24 -4.07 6.82
N ALA A 126 6.57 -4.03 6.61
CA ALA A 126 7.29 -5.02 5.80
C ALA A 126 7.13 -6.44 6.35
N HIS A 127 7.35 -6.62 7.67
CA HIS A 127 7.19 -7.90 8.34
C HIS A 127 5.73 -8.41 8.29
N THR A 128 4.76 -7.51 8.41
CA THR A 128 3.33 -7.85 8.29
C THR A 128 2.97 -8.32 6.86
N ALA A 129 3.51 -7.65 5.84
CA ALA A 129 3.30 -8.01 4.45
C ALA A 129 3.90 -9.40 4.12
N GLU A 130 5.11 -9.68 4.62
CA GLU A 130 5.77 -10.98 4.41
C GLU A 130 5.05 -12.13 5.16
N ALA A 131 4.55 -11.88 6.38
CA ALA A 131 3.70 -12.83 7.10
C ALA A 131 2.43 -13.15 6.30
N THR A 132 1.76 -12.12 5.78
CA THR A 132 0.54 -12.25 4.95
C THR A 132 0.81 -13.07 3.69
N ARG A 133 1.91 -12.78 2.98
CA ARG A 133 2.35 -13.53 1.80
C ARG A 133 2.56 -15.01 2.13
N THR A 134 3.23 -15.31 3.25
CA THR A 134 3.50 -16.68 3.70
C THR A 134 2.22 -17.42 4.07
N LEU A 135 1.28 -16.78 4.76
CA LEU A 135 -0.04 -17.35 5.07
C LEU A 135 -0.82 -17.74 3.80
N LEU A 136 -0.82 -16.86 2.81
CA LEU A 136 -1.51 -17.11 1.53
C LEU A 136 -0.87 -18.26 0.75
N ARG A 137 0.45 -18.40 0.82
CA ARG A 137 1.16 -19.56 0.26
C ARG A 137 0.74 -20.86 0.94
N ILE A 138 0.77 -20.90 2.29
CA ILE A 138 0.34 -22.08 3.06
C ILE A 138 -1.10 -22.46 2.68
N HIS A 139 -2.00 -21.48 2.64
CA HIS A 139 -3.40 -21.72 2.28
C HIS A 139 -3.55 -22.32 0.88
N ARG A 140 -2.84 -21.77 -0.12
CA ARG A 140 -2.85 -22.30 -1.49
C ARG A 140 -2.30 -23.73 -1.55
N ASP A 141 -1.20 -24.01 -0.85
CA ASP A 141 -0.58 -25.32 -0.86
C ASP A 141 -1.49 -26.37 -0.20
N LEU A 142 -2.21 -26.00 0.88
CA LEU A 142 -3.25 -26.83 1.49
C LEU A 142 -4.43 -27.08 0.54
N LEU A 143 -4.88 -26.09 -0.23
CA LEU A 143 -5.94 -26.27 -1.25
C LEU A 143 -5.53 -27.27 -2.35
N ARG A 144 -4.23 -27.39 -2.62
CA ARG A 144 -3.66 -28.35 -3.61
C ARG A 144 -3.35 -29.72 -3.02
N GLY A 145 -3.74 -29.97 -1.76
CA GLY A 145 -3.57 -31.27 -1.11
C GLY A 145 -2.19 -31.51 -0.51
N ALA A 146 -1.37 -30.46 -0.31
CA ALA A 146 -0.17 -30.60 0.50
C ALA A 146 -0.54 -31.03 1.92
N GLY A 147 0.15 -32.03 2.46
CA GLY A 147 -0.07 -32.48 3.84
C GLY A 147 0.22 -31.38 4.85
N PRO A 148 -0.45 -31.37 6.02
CA PRO A 148 -0.31 -30.34 7.04
C PRO A 148 1.15 -30.15 7.53
N ASP A 149 1.96 -31.21 7.46
CA ASP A 149 3.38 -31.19 7.82
C ASP A 149 4.25 -30.31 6.89
N ALA A 150 3.83 -30.11 5.64
CA ALA A 150 4.52 -29.22 4.70
C ALA A 150 4.42 -27.74 5.12
N GLY A 151 3.46 -27.39 5.97
CA GLY A 151 3.25 -26.03 6.46
C GLY A 151 3.96 -25.68 7.77
N ALA A 152 4.48 -26.65 8.53
CA ALA A 152 4.91 -26.43 9.92
C ALA A 152 6.04 -25.39 10.05
N ALA A 153 7.08 -25.48 9.22
CA ALA A 153 8.17 -24.51 9.19
C ALA A 153 7.71 -23.13 8.68
N ALA A 154 6.78 -23.11 7.72
CA ALA A 154 6.21 -21.86 7.20
C ALA A 154 5.35 -21.16 8.26
N TRP A 155 4.61 -21.91 9.08
CA TRP A 155 3.84 -21.38 10.21
C TRP A 155 4.72 -20.75 11.29
N ALA A 156 5.84 -21.39 11.65
CA ALA A 156 6.81 -20.81 12.58
C ALA A 156 7.37 -19.47 12.05
N GLY A 157 7.70 -19.41 10.76
CA GLY A 157 8.13 -18.17 10.10
C GLY A 157 7.05 -17.09 10.13
N VAL A 158 5.77 -17.41 9.91
CA VAL A 158 4.67 -16.43 10.02
C VAL A 158 4.61 -15.81 11.41
N ILE A 159 4.63 -16.64 12.46
CA ILE A 159 4.54 -16.17 13.85
C ILE A 159 5.72 -15.25 14.17
N GLU A 160 6.94 -15.65 13.78
CA GLU A 160 8.13 -14.84 13.98
C GLU A 160 8.03 -13.46 13.28
N GLN A 161 7.54 -13.42 12.04
CA GLN A 161 7.34 -12.18 11.30
C GLN A 161 6.31 -11.27 11.99
N LEU A 162 5.20 -11.84 12.49
CA LEU A 162 4.17 -11.08 13.21
C LEU A 162 4.68 -10.55 14.56
N ASP A 163 5.48 -11.33 15.30
CA ASP A 163 6.07 -10.90 16.57
C ASP A 163 7.06 -9.74 16.35
N ARG A 164 7.91 -9.84 15.32
CA ARG A 164 8.81 -8.74 14.92
C ARG A 164 8.01 -7.50 14.51
N ALA A 165 6.96 -7.67 13.71
CA ALA A 165 6.10 -6.57 13.29
C ALA A 165 5.48 -5.84 14.50
N ARG A 166 4.96 -6.61 15.47
CA ARG A 166 4.37 -6.07 16.70
C ARG A 166 5.38 -5.26 17.50
N ALA A 167 6.56 -5.81 17.78
CA ALA A 167 7.60 -5.13 18.54
C ALA A 167 8.04 -3.80 17.89
N LEU A 168 8.13 -3.78 16.56
CA LEU A 168 8.48 -2.58 15.79
C LEU A 168 7.34 -1.55 15.78
N ALA A 169 6.08 -1.99 15.72
CA ALA A 169 4.93 -1.11 15.81
C ALA A 169 4.84 -0.43 17.19
N ASP A 170 5.07 -1.17 18.27
CA ASP A 170 5.10 -0.65 19.64
C ASP A 170 6.20 0.40 19.79
N ARG A 171 7.40 0.13 19.24
CA ARG A 171 8.49 1.11 19.20
C ARG A 171 8.11 2.37 18.43
N ALA A 172 7.52 2.23 17.25
CA ALA A 172 7.10 3.37 16.44
C ALA A 172 6.04 4.23 17.16
N ALA A 173 5.10 3.59 17.86
CA ALA A 173 4.10 4.29 18.67
C ALA A 173 4.74 5.05 19.83
N ALA A 174 5.72 4.45 20.52
CA ALA A 174 6.47 5.10 21.59
C ALA A 174 7.27 6.32 21.08
N GLU A 175 7.92 6.20 19.92
CA GLU A 175 8.65 7.30 19.27
C GLU A 175 7.71 8.44 18.83
N ALA A 176 6.54 8.12 18.29
CA ALA A 176 5.53 9.10 17.92
C ALA A 176 4.98 9.84 19.15
N ALA A 177 4.67 9.11 20.23
CA ALA A 177 4.23 9.70 21.48
C ALA A 177 5.30 10.58 22.14
N ALA A 178 6.58 10.20 22.05
CA ALA A 178 7.68 11.02 22.51
C ALA A 178 7.79 12.33 21.72
N ARG A 179 7.70 12.28 20.39
CA ARG A 179 7.71 13.49 19.54
C ARG A 179 6.53 14.43 19.83
N ALA A 180 5.34 13.87 20.06
CA ALA A 180 4.16 14.66 20.41
C ALA A 180 4.33 15.39 21.76
N ARG A 181 5.00 14.76 22.73
CA ARG A 181 5.33 15.39 24.03
C ARG A 181 6.43 16.45 23.93
N SER A 182 7.36 16.30 22.97
CA SER A 182 8.47 17.23 22.76
C SER A 182 8.14 18.39 21.81
N ALA A 183 6.94 18.40 21.21
CA ALA A 183 6.50 19.50 20.36
C ALA A 183 6.25 20.74 21.25
N PRO A 184 6.92 21.89 20.99
CA PRO A 184 6.72 23.09 21.79
C PRO A 184 5.26 23.53 21.66
N GLY A 185 4.57 23.69 22.80
CA GLY A 185 3.22 24.23 22.86
C GLY A 185 3.16 25.63 22.22
N PRO A 186 1.97 26.08 21.78
CA PRO A 186 1.81 27.41 21.22
C PRO A 186 2.37 28.40 22.24
N GLN A 187 3.42 29.14 21.86
CA GLN A 187 3.98 30.18 22.71
C GLN A 187 2.85 31.15 23.03
N SER A 188 2.43 31.11 24.29
CA SER A 188 1.56 32.11 24.89
C SER A 188 2.29 33.43 24.78
N VAL A 189 1.97 34.23 23.77
CA VAL A 189 2.43 35.62 23.66
C VAL A 189 1.67 36.42 24.72
N VAL A 190 2.06 36.25 25.98
CA VAL A 190 1.70 37.17 27.05
C VAL A 190 2.72 38.29 27.02
N GLY A 191 2.26 39.49 26.65
CA GLY A 191 2.96 40.73 26.99
C GLY A 191 3.31 41.65 25.83
N VAL A 192 2.40 41.95 24.91
CA VAL A 192 2.46 43.26 24.21
C VAL A 192 1.76 44.28 25.10
N ALA A 193 2.54 45.01 25.88
CA ALA A 193 2.09 46.20 26.58
C ALA A 193 1.67 47.25 25.55
N VAL A 194 0.37 47.36 25.30
CA VAL A 194 -0.21 48.48 24.54
C VAL A 194 -0.16 49.71 25.46
N ARG A 195 0.85 50.57 25.25
CA ARG A 195 0.80 51.95 25.76
C ARG A 195 -0.19 52.73 24.90
N ASN A 196 -1.40 52.92 25.43
CA ASN A 196 -2.30 53.97 25.00
C ASN A 196 -1.56 55.31 25.04
N THR A 197 -1.42 55.97 23.89
CA THR A 197 -1.19 57.41 23.83
C THR A 197 -2.40 58.05 23.19
N GLU A 198 -2.98 58.96 23.94
CA GLU A 198 -4.28 59.57 23.76
C GLU A 198 -4.33 60.50 22.56
N CYS A 199 -5.55 60.70 22.11
CA CYS A 199 -5.99 61.61 21.07
C CYS A 199 -5.50 63.05 21.30
N ARG A 200 -5.03 63.70 20.23
CA ARG A 200 -5.22 65.14 20.02
C ARG A 200 -5.32 65.40 18.51
N THR A 201 -6.51 65.72 18.06
CA THR A 201 -6.78 66.41 16.79
C THR A 201 -7.14 67.87 17.07
N PRO A 202 -6.91 68.77 16.10
CA PRO A 202 -6.83 70.22 16.28
C PRO A 202 -8.17 70.91 16.53
#